data_AF-A0A2T7KH00-F1
#
_entry.id   AF-A0A2T7KH00-F1
#
_cell.length_a   1.000
_cell.length_b   1.000
_cell.length_c   1.000
_cell.angle_alpha   90.00
_cell.angle_beta   90.00
_cell.angle_gamma   90.00
#
_symmetry.space_group_name_H-M   'P 1'
#
loop_
_entity.id
_entity.type
_entity.pdbx_description
1 polymer ?
#
loop_
_entity_poly.entity_id
_entity_poly.type
_entity_poly.pdbx_seq_one_letter_code
_entity_poly.pdbx_strand_id
1 'polypeptide(L)'
;MYDQRMQLGRPGRPVYEEARNRKGKCPICDVGRVRQVDHHLPKSVYPFLAAVPINLLPICGDCNREKLDKAPTCYAEQALHPYFDDMESDRWLRAELITINAAGEPYEIKPSEIAEDWRIEFRVDPPSSWDEQQEERVKHHFSQTYKLNEMYEDQAADDIPGLELALEEVFEVGGAQGVRAHLEGIARTRAHRNKNSWMVALYEALAEHSWFCSGGFRQIAAG
;
A
#
# COMPACT_ATOMS: atom_id res chain seq x y z
N MET A 1 -6.20 -32.07 -11.35
CA MET A 1 -7.40 -32.50 -10.58
C MET A 1 -8.11 -31.32 -9.89
N TYR A 2 -7.39 -30.38 -9.24
CA TYR A 2 -7.98 -29.20 -8.60
C TYR A 2 -8.72 -28.25 -9.57
N ASP A 3 -8.09 -27.83 -10.66
CA ASP A 3 -8.70 -26.87 -11.60
C ASP A 3 -9.98 -27.41 -12.24
N GLN A 4 -10.09 -28.74 -12.37
CA GLN A 4 -11.29 -29.41 -12.84
C GLN A 4 -12.41 -29.47 -11.79
N ARG A 5 -12.10 -29.29 -10.49
CA ARG A 5 -13.07 -29.34 -9.39
C ARG A 5 -13.53 -27.96 -8.90
N MET A 6 -12.83 -26.90 -9.28
CA MET A 6 -13.19 -25.50 -8.97
C MET A 6 -13.90 -24.76 -10.11
N GLN A 7 -14.08 -25.42 -11.26
CA GLN A 7 -14.86 -24.91 -12.38
C GLN A 7 -16.34 -24.78 -12.04
N LEU A 8 -17.07 -23.98 -12.82
CA LEU A 8 -18.51 -23.82 -12.68
C LEU A 8 -19.21 -25.19 -12.73
N GLY A 9 -20.14 -25.42 -11.80
CA GLY A 9 -20.89 -26.68 -11.68
C GLY A 9 -20.12 -27.82 -10.99
N ARG A 10 -18.94 -27.56 -10.41
CA ARG A 10 -18.12 -28.57 -9.71
C ARG A 10 -18.13 -28.36 -8.20
N PRO A 11 -17.89 -29.43 -7.39
CA PRO A 11 -18.07 -29.38 -5.94
C PRO A 11 -17.19 -28.37 -5.20
N GLY A 12 -16.05 -27.98 -5.76
CA GLY A 12 -15.17 -26.98 -5.14
C GLY A 12 -15.63 -25.55 -5.39
N ARG A 13 -16.41 -25.28 -6.44
CA ARG A 13 -16.80 -23.91 -6.83
C ARG A 13 -17.47 -23.11 -5.70
N PRO A 14 -18.37 -23.67 -4.88
CA PRO A 14 -18.96 -22.95 -3.77
C PRO A 14 -17.92 -22.38 -2.79
N VAL A 15 -16.88 -23.17 -2.45
CA VAL A 15 -15.81 -22.73 -1.54
C VAL A 15 -15.00 -21.59 -2.15
N TYR A 16 -14.69 -21.69 -3.44
CA TYR A 16 -14.01 -20.62 -4.18
C TYR A 16 -14.83 -19.32 -4.20
N GLU A 17 -16.12 -19.41 -4.54
CA GLU A 17 -17.01 -18.23 -4.59
C GLU A 17 -17.18 -17.61 -3.20
N GLU A 18 -17.31 -18.42 -2.16
CA GLU A 18 -17.36 -17.93 -0.79
C GLU A 18 -16.10 -17.13 -0.46
N ALA A 19 -14.90 -17.69 -0.71
CA ALA A 19 -13.64 -16.99 -0.47
C ALA A 19 -13.55 -15.68 -1.26
N ARG A 20 -13.89 -15.70 -2.56
CA ARG A 20 -13.85 -14.52 -3.43
C ARG A 20 -14.77 -13.39 -2.94
N ASN A 21 -15.96 -13.75 -2.46
CA ASN A 21 -17.00 -12.79 -2.12
C ASN A 21 -16.88 -12.21 -0.70
N ARG A 22 -15.89 -12.66 0.10
CA ARG A 22 -15.65 -12.14 1.47
C ARG A 22 -15.27 -10.66 1.51
N LYS A 23 -14.59 -10.15 0.49
CA LYS A 23 -14.10 -8.76 0.42
C LYS A 23 -14.25 -8.25 -1.01
N GLY A 24 -14.66 -6.98 -1.15
CA GLY A 24 -14.71 -6.31 -2.46
C GLY A 24 -13.35 -5.74 -2.91
N LYS A 25 -12.49 -5.37 -1.95
CA LYS A 25 -11.19 -4.76 -2.15
C LYS A 25 -10.08 -5.73 -1.72
N CYS A 26 -8.97 -5.74 -2.44
CA CYS A 26 -7.86 -6.67 -2.22
C CYS A 26 -7.31 -6.47 -0.80
N PRO A 27 -7.28 -7.51 0.05
CA PRO A 27 -6.76 -7.40 1.41
C PRO A 27 -5.23 -7.32 1.46
N ILE A 28 -4.54 -7.52 0.33
CA ILE A 28 -3.09 -7.41 0.23
C ILE A 28 -2.68 -5.95 -0.01
N CYS A 29 -3.14 -5.35 -1.11
CA CYS A 29 -2.74 -3.99 -1.45
C CYS A 29 -3.68 -2.91 -0.94
N ASP A 30 -4.92 -3.24 -0.56
CA ASP A 30 -5.97 -2.25 -0.29
C ASP A 30 -6.11 -1.21 -1.41
N VAL A 31 -5.98 -1.62 -2.67
CA VAL A 31 -6.23 -0.79 -3.87
C VAL A 31 -7.14 -1.53 -4.83
N GLY A 32 -6.65 -2.61 -5.42
CA GLY A 32 -7.33 -3.32 -6.49
C GLY A 32 -8.65 -3.99 -6.07
N ARG A 33 -9.61 -4.04 -6.99
CA ARG A 33 -10.83 -4.82 -6.83
C ARG A 33 -10.50 -6.32 -6.80
N VAL A 34 -11.13 -7.06 -5.88
CA VAL A 34 -11.04 -8.53 -5.87
C VAL A 34 -11.64 -9.10 -7.15
N ARG A 35 -10.83 -9.86 -7.89
CA ARG A 35 -11.25 -10.55 -9.11
C ARG A 35 -10.96 -12.04 -9.07
N GLN A 36 -10.06 -12.47 -8.21
CA GLN A 36 -9.52 -13.83 -8.15
C GLN A 36 -9.45 -14.32 -6.70
N VAL A 37 -9.07 -15.58 -6.54
CA VAL A 37 -8.74 -16.21 -5.26
C VAL A 37 -7.36 -16.81 -5.39
N ASP A 38 -6.43 -16.37 -4.54
CA ASP A 38 -5.08 -16.92 -4.43
C ASP A 38 -5.06 -18.12 -3.48
N HIS A 39 -4.09 -19.00 -3.72
CA HIS A 39 -3.68 -20.02 -2.76
C HIS A 39 -2.50 -19.49 -1.96
N HIS A 40 -2.72 -19.17 -0.67
CA HIS A 40 -1.64 -18.65 0.18
C HIS A 40 -0.39 -19.54 0.10
N LEU A 41 -0.57 -20.83 0.34
CA LEU A 41 0.38 -21.88 0.00
C LEU A 41 0.05 -22.46 -1.39
N PRO A 42 0.98 -22.38 -2.34
CA PRO A 42 0.69 -22.64 -3.75
C PRO A 42 0.28 -24.09 -3.98
N LYS A 43 -0.83 -24.28 -4.73
CA LYS A 43 -1.40 -25.60 -5.02
C LYS A 43 -0.45 -26.54 -5.77
N SER A 44 0.53 -26.00 -6.49
CA SER A 44 1.56 -26.75 -7.23
C SER A 44 2.49 -27.51 -6.28
N VAL A 45 2.72 -26.97 -5.09
CA VAL A 45 3.55 -27.56 -4.02
C VAL A 45 2.68 -28.24 -2.95
N TYR A 46 1.53 -27.65 -2.62
CA TYR A 46 0.63 -28.09 -1.54
C TYR A 46 -0.78 -28.45 -2.07
N PRO A 47 -0.92 -29.49 -2.92
CA PRO A 47 -2.19 -29.79 -3.59
C PRO A 47 -3.32 -30.19 -2.62
N PHE A 48 -2.98 -30.73 -1.45
CA PHE A 48 -3.96 -31.08 -0.41
C PHE A 48 -4.59 -29.85 0.26
N LEU A 49 -3.95 -28.69 0.20
CA LEU A 49 -4.48 -27.41 0.72
C LEU A 49 -5.26 -26.62 -0.32
N ALA A 50 -5.34 -27.10 -1.56
CA ALA A 50 -5.88 -26.30 -2.65
C ALA A 50 -7.36 -25.93 -2.46
N ALA A 51 -8.15 -26.76 -1.77
CA ALA A 51 -9.56 -26.49 -1.47
C ALA A 51 -9.83 -26.12 -0.01
N VAL A 52 -8.78 -25.90 0.80
CA VAL A 52 -8.92 -25.58 2.21
C VAL A 52 -9.29 -24.09 2.35
N PRO A 53 -10.43 -23.73 2.98
CA PRO A 53 -10.92 -22.34 2.98
C PRO A 53 -9.94 -21.30 3.55
N ILE A 54 -9.13 -21.69 4.54
CA ILE A 54 -8.12 -20.79 5.12
C ILE A 54 -6.92 -20.56 4.19
N ASN A 55 -6.67 -21.44 3.23
CA ASN A 55 -5.62 -21.28 2.22
C ASN A 55 -6.10 -20.47 1.00
N LEU A 56 -7.38 -20.07 0.96
CA LEU A 56 -8.00 -19.35 -0.15
C LEU A 56 -8.20 -17.87 0.23
N LEU A 57 -7.48 -16.99 -0.47
CA LEU A 57 -7.47 -15.55 -0.21
C LEU A 57 -8.12 -14.78 -1.35
N PRO A 58 -9.15 -13.93 -1.11
CA PRO A 58 -9.63 -13.01 -2.14
C PRO A 58 -8.52 -12.05 -2.52
N ILE A 59 -8.28 -11.84 -3.81
CA ILE A 59 -7.15 -11.04 -4.29
C ILE A 59 -7.49 -10.30 -5.61
N CYS A 60 -6.82 -9.18 -5.89
CA CYS A 60 -6.85 -8.55 -7.20
C CYS A 60 -5.95 -9.30 -8.20
N GLY A 61 -6.07 -8.97 -9.49
CA GLY A 61 -5.26 -9.60 -10.55
C GLY A 61 -3.77 -9.29 -10.43
N ASP A 62 -3.43 -8.05 -10.07
CA ASP A 62 -2.04 -7.58 -10.02
C ASP A 62 -1.27 -8.27 -8.90
N CYS A 63 -1.76 -8.21 -7.66
CA CYS A 63 -1.12 -8.89 -6.53
C CYS A 63 -1.01 -10.42 -6.74
N ASN A 64 -2.00 -11.04 -7.38
CA ASN A 64 -1.94 -12.46 -7.68
C ASN A 64 -0.84 -12.79 -8.70
N ARG A 65 -0.64 -11.91 -9.69
CA ARG A 65 0.45 -12.00 -10.67
C ARG A 65 1.81 -11.74 -10.06
N GLU A 66 1.93 -10.87 -9.06
CA GLU A 66 3.22 -10.62 -8.39
C GLU A 66 3.67 -11.81 -7.53
N LYS A 67 2.72 -12.45 -6.82
CA LYS A 67 3.01 -13.62 -5.98
C LYS A 67 3.26 -14.89 -6.78
N LEU A 68 2.40 -15.20 -7.76
CA LEU A 68 2.41 -16.48 -8.49
C LEU A 68 2.45 -17.70 -7.54
N ASP A 69 3.16 -18.75 -7.97
CA ASP A 69 3.36 -20.00 -7.24
C ASP A 69 4.60 -19.96 -6.33
N LYS A 70 5.11 -18.78 -5.96
CA LYS A 70 6.27 -18.65 -5.07
C LYS A 70 5.97 -19.33 -3.73
N ALA A 71 6.81 -20.28 -3.35
CA ALA A 71 6.76 -20.96 -2.06
C ALA A 71 7.92 -20.44 -1.20
N PRO A 72 7.66 -19.98 0.03
CA PRO A 72 8.69 -19.46 0.92
C PRO A 72 9.66 -20.57 1.36
N THR A 73 10.96 -20.28 1.40
CA THR A 73 12.00 -21.21 1.87
C THR A 73 12.42 -20.98 3.32
N CYS A 74 12.12 -19.80 3.86
CA CYS A 74 12.33 -19.44 5.25
C CYS A 74 11.15 -18.61 5.79
N TYR A 75 11.16 -18.29 7.10
CA TYR A 75 10.09 -17.50 7.72
C TYR A 75 9.95 -16.09 7.13
N ALA A 76 11.07 -15.40 6.87
CA ALA A 76 11.06 -14.04 6.33
C ALA A 76 10.46 -13.97 4.91
N GLU A 77 10.51 -15.04 4.13
CA GLU A 77 9.89 -15.08 2.80
C GLU A 77 8.39 -15.36 2.84
N GLN A 78 7.83 -15.73 4.00
CA GLN A 78 6.40 -16.03 4.11
C GLN A 78 5.60 -14.74 3.99
N ALA A 79 4.84 -14.62 2.90
CA ALA A 79 3.87 -13.56 2.76
C ALA A 79 2.96 -13.48 4.00
N LEU A 80 2.58 -12.28 4.39
CA LEU A 80 1.58 -12.06 5.42
C LEU A 80 0.23 -12.66 5.01
N HIS A 81 -0.39 -13.34 5.96
CA HIS A 81 -1.65 -14.01 5.83
C HIS A 81 -2.79 -13.10 6.34
N PRO A 82 -3.69 -12.61 5.47
CA PRO A 82 -4.71 -11.62 5.84
C PRO A 82 -5.70 -12.02 6.95
N TYR A 83 -5.77 -13.31 7.29
CA TYR A 83 -6.65 -13.81 8.36
C TYR A 83 -5.94 -14.03 9.70
N PHE A 84 -4.60 -14.11 9.70
CA PHE A 84 -3.84 -14.57 10.87
C PHE A 84 -2.77 -13.58 11.32
N ASP A 85 -2.17 -12.83 10.40
CA ASP A 85 -1.19 -11.81 10.75
C ASP A 85 -1.90 -10.48 11.06
N ASP A 86 -1.56 -9.90 12.21
CA ASP A 86 -2.04 -8.58 12.61
C ASP A 86 -1.08 -7.51 12.11
N MET A 87 -1.51 -6.83 11.06
CA MET A 87 -0.75 -5.77 10.39
C MET A 87 -1.18 -4.36 10.81
N GLU A 88 -2.15 -4.24 11.71
CA GLU A 88 -2.77 -2.95 12.05
C GLU A 88 -2.54 -2.54 13.51
N SER A 89 -2.06 -3.45 14.36
CA SER A 89 -1.69 -3.14 15.75
C SER A 89 -0.63 -2.04 15.84
N ASP A 90 0.44 -2.15 15.05
CA ASP A 90 1.57 -1.22 15.04
C ASP A 90 1.65 -0.40 13.74
N ARG A 91 2.22 0.81 13.82
CA ARG A 91 2.34 1.74 12.69
C ARG A 91 3.70 1.54 11.99
N TRP A 92 3.72 0.76 10.91
CA TRP A 92 4.94 0.33 10.21
C TRP A 92 5.10 0.85 8.77
N LEU A 93 4.03 1.29 8.10
CA LEU A 93 4.15 1.86 6.75
C LEU A 93 4.47 3.35 6.86
N ARG A 94 5.47 3.84 6.12
CA ARG A 94 5.78 5.27 6.01
C ARG A 94 5.96 5.66 4.55
N ALA A 95 5.78 6.94 4.27
CA ALA A 95 6.10 7.53 2.99
C ALA A 95 6.99 8.76 3.20
N GLU A 96 7.64 9.20 2.14
CA GLU A 96 8.44 10.42 2.11
C GLU A 96 8.25 11.12 0.77
N LEU A 97 8.06 12.45 0.80
CA LEU A 97 8.10 13.27 -0.40
C LEU A 97 9.55 13.67 -0.66
N ILE A 98 10.08 13.26 -1.80
CA ILE A 98 11.44 13.52 -2.24
C ILE A 98 11.39 14.49 -3.41
N THR A 99 12.07 15.63 -3.28
CA THR A 99 12.28 16.58 -4.37
C THR A 99 13.61 16.34 -5.06
N ILE A 100 13.58 16.45 -6.39
CA ILE A 100 14.69 16.10 -7.28
C ILE A 100 15.11 17.37 -8.02
N ASN A 101 16.42 17.63 -8.07
CA ASN A 101 16.99 18.78 -8.75
C ASN A 101 17.21 18.52 -10.24
N ALA A 102 17.70 19.52 -10.98
CA ALA A 102 17.95 19.41 -12.42
C ALA A 102 19.02 18.36 -12.80
N ALA A 103 19.85 17.92 -11.84
CA ALA A 103 20.82 16.86 -12.03
C ALA A 103 20.23 15.45 -11.79
N GLY A 104 18.96 15.35 -11.41
CA GLY A 104 18.29 14.09 -11.10
C GLY A 104 18.59 13.56 -9.69
N GLU A 105 19.07 14.41 -8.78
CA GLU A 105 19.48 14.03 -7.44
C GLU A 105 18.48 14.54 -6.37
N PRO A 106 18.18 13.74 -5.33
CA PRO A 106 17.42 14.21 -4.18
C PRO A 106 18.10 15.40 -3.50
N TYR A 107 17.32 16.40 -3.11
CA TYR A 107 17.83 17.54 -2.35
C TYR A 107 16.77 18.11 -1.40
N GLU A 108 17.24 18.77 -0.34
CA GLU A 108 16.37 19.52 0.57
C GLU A 108 15.96 20.84 -0.09
N ILE A 109 14.74 20.88 -0.60
CA ILE A 109 14.16 22.06 -1.22
C ILE A 109 13.71 23.09 -0.17
N LYS A 110 13.91 24.38 -0.45
CA LYS A 110 13.41 25.46 0.40
C LYS A 110 11.99 25.89 -0.03
N PRO A 111 11.14 26.37 0.89
CA PRO A 111 9.79 26.84 0.57
C PRO A 111 9.64 27.81 -0.62
N SER A 112 10.66 28.62 -0.90
CA SER A 112 10.64 29.61 -1.99
C SER A 112 11.13 29.05 -3.34
N GLU A 113 11.56 27.80 -3.40
CA GLU A 113 12.16 27.18 -4.59
C GLU A 113 11.12 26.41 -5.41
N ILE A 114 11.50 26.14 -6.66
CA ILE A 114 10.72 25.32 -7.59
C ILE A 114 11.41 23.97 -7.70
N ALA A 115 10.66 22.88 -7.52
CA ALA A 115 11.18 21.54 -7.73
C ALA A 115 11.20 21.24 -9.22
N GLU A 116 12.28 20.64 -9.73
CA GLU A 116 12.35 20.19 -11.12
C GLU A 116 11.53 18.91 -11.31
N ASP A 117 11.63 18.00 -10.33
CA ASP A 117 10.85 16.78 -10.28
C ASP A 117 10.62 16.37 -8.82
N TRP A 118 9.71 15.43 -8.59
CA TRP A 118 9.35 14.92 -7.28
C TRP A 118 8.87 13.47 -7.36
N ARG A 119 9.03 12.74 -6.26
CA ARG A 119 8.39 11.43 -6.10
C ARG A 119 8.01 11.19 -4.65
N ILE A 120 7.03 10.32 -4.47
CA ILE A 120 6.76 9.72 -3.17
C ILE A 120 7.53 8.40 -3.12
N GLU A 121 8.16 8.08 -2.00
CA GLU A 121 8.71 6.75 -1.75
C GLU A 121 8.01 6.14 -0.53
N PHE A 122 7.58 4.88 -0.65
CA PHE A 122 6.97 4.14 0.46
C PHE A 122 7.94 3.10 1.02
N ARG A 123 8.01 3.00 2.36
CA ARG A 123 8.90 2.07 3.06
C ARG A 123 8.26 1.42 4.28
N VAL A 124 8.83 0.28 4.66
CA VAL A 124 8.57 -0.38 5.95
C VAL A 124 9.52 0.20 6.98
N ASP A 125 8.94 0.85 7.98
CA ASP A 125 9.60 1.51 9.12
C ASP A 125 8.80 1.17 10.40
N PRO A 126 9.00 -0.06 10.94
CA PRO A 126 8.26 -0.57 12.09
C PRO A 126 8.79 0.01 13.41
N PRO A 127 8.01 -0.10 14.52
CA PRO A 127 8.51 0.29 15.83
C PRO A 127 9.71 -0.57 16.26
N SER A 128 10.60 -0.01 17.08
CA SER A 128 11.79 -0.70 17.61
C SER A 128 11.50 -1.91 18.51
N SER A 129 10.22 -2.15 18.85
CA SER A 129 9.77 -3.33 19.58
C SER A 129 9.63 -4.57 18.71
N TRP A 130 9.62 -4.44 17.39
CA TRP A 130 9.60 -5.59 16.47
C TRP A 130 10.95 -6.29 16.47
N ASP A 131 10.93 -7.62 16.34
CA ASP A 131 12.15 -8.38 16.09
C ASP A 131 12.56 -8.31 14.62
N GLU A 132 13.83 -8.65 14.35
CA GLU A 132 14.42 -8.62 13.01
C GLU A 132 13.65 -9.51 12.01
N GLN A 133 13.14 -10.67 12.46
CA GLN A 133 12.42 -11.59 11.58
C GLN A 133 11.05 -11.04 11.17
N GLN A 134 10.34 -10.37 12.08
CA GLN A 134 9.09 -9.68 11.79
C GLN A 134 9.30 -8.57 10.78
N GLU A 135 10.29 -7.70 11.01
CA GLU A 135 10.62 -6.60 10.11
C GLU A 135 11.00 -7.12 8.71
N GLU A 136 11.89 -8.10 8.61
CA GLU A 136 12.29 -8.73 7.35
C GLU A 136 11.09 -9.33 6.62
N ARG A 137 10.19 -10.00 7.34
CA ARG A 137 8.99 -10.62 6.77
C ARG A 137 8.05 -9.59 6.14
N VAL A 138 7.82 -8.48 6.84
CA VAL A 138 6.97 -7.39 6.32
C VAL A 138 7.63 -6.69 5.14
N LYS A 139 8.94 -6.43 5.21
CA LYS A 139 9.73 -5.91 4.06
C LYS A 139 9.64 -6.83 2.85
N HIS A 140 9.78 -8.13 3.04
CA HIS A 140 9.70 -9.11 1.95
C HIS A 140 8.29 -9.15 1.34
N HIS A 141 7.25 -9.18 2.17
CA HIS A 141 5.87 -9.10 1.70
C HIS A 141 5.63 -7.81 0.89
N PHE A 142 6.01 -6.67 1.44
CA PHE A 142 5.76 -5.34 0.88
C PHE A 142 6.51 -5.11 -0.44
N SER A 143 7.84 -5.28 -0.45
CA SER A 143 8.68 -4.89 -1.60
C SER A 143 9.09 -6.02 -2.52
N GLN A 144 9.05 -7.29 -2.07
CA GLN A 144 9.54 -8.42 -2.88
C GLN A 144 8.42 -9.30 -3.41
N THR A 145 7.43 -9.63 -2.56
CA THR A 145 6.32 -10.50 -2.95
C THR A 145 5.30 -9.76 -3.81
N TYR A 146 4.88 -8.57 -3.36
CA TYR A 146 3.73 -7.88 -3.95
C TYR A 146 4.03 -6.52 -4.58
N LYS A 147 5.27 -6.02 -4.47
CA LYS A 147 5.70 -4.75 -5.08
C LYS A 147 4.78 -3.59 -4.70
N LEU A 148 4.36 -3.56 -3.44
CA LEU A 148 3.39 -2.59 -2.93
C LEU A 148 3.97 -1.18 -2.87
N ASN A 149 5.28 -1.02 -2.71
CA ASN A 149 5.92 0.30 -2.82
C ASN A 149 5.63 0.91 -4.20
N GLU A 150 6.00 0.24 -5.29
CA GLU A 150 5.78 0.72 -6.67
C GLU A 150 4.29 1.01 -6.92
N MET A 151 3.39 0.10 -6.51
CA MET A 151 1.94 0.32 -6.65
C MET A 151 1.44 1.55 -5.88
N TYR A 152 1.98 1.82 -4.70
CA TYR A 152 1.56 2.96 -3.88
C TYR A 152 2.16 4.26 -4.39
N GLU A 153 3.35 4.23 -4.99
CA GLU A 153 3.95 5.36 -5.68
C GLU A 153 3.09 5.79 -6.87
N ASP A 154 2.67 4.84 -7.72
CA ASP A 154 1.75 5.09 -8.83
C ASP A 154 0.43 5.71 -8.33
N GLN A 155 -0.14 5.12 -7.28
CA GLN A 155 -1.41 5.59 -6.72
C GLN A 155 -1.29 7.00 -6.09
N ALA A 156 -0.16 7.31 -5.45
CA ALA A 156 0.09 8.63 -4.90
C ALA A 156 0.28 9.67 -6.01
N ALA A 157 1.00 9.32 -7.08
CA ALA A 157 1.19 10.18 -8.24
C ALA A 157 -0.14 10.58 -8.89
N ASP A 158 -1.09 9.64 -8.98
CA ASP A 158 -2.44 9.91 -9.48
C ASP A 158 -3.30 10.74 -8.50
N ASP A 159 -3.16 10.53 -7.19
CA ASP A 159 -4.01 11.18 -6.18
C ASP A 159 -3.60 12.63 -5.85
N ILE A 160 -2.30 12.94 -5.80
CA ILE A 160 -1.80 14.25 -5.32
C ILE A 160 -2.30 15.42 -6.16
N PRO A 161 -2.30 15.39 -7.52
CA PRO A 161 -2.81 16.50 -8.32
C PRO A 161 -4.27 16.85 -7.98
N GLY A 162 -5.09 15.86 -7.61
CA GLY A 162 -6.48 16.07 -7.20
C GLY A 162 -6.66 16.84 -5.89
N LEU A 163 -5.58 17.08 -5.13
CA LEU A 163 -5.62 17.82 -3.87
C LEU A 163 -5.49 19.34 -4.04
N GLU A 164 -5.00 19.82 -5.20
CA GLU A 164 -4.56 21.20 -5.39
C GLU A 164 -5.58 22.23 -4.92
N LEU A 165 -6.80 22.15 -5.44
CA LEU A 165 -7.86 23.14 -5.14
C LEU A 165 -8.19 23.16 -3.64
N ALA A 166 -8.31 21.99 -3.02
CA ALA A 166 -8.62 21.91 -1.59
C ALA A 166 -7.47 22.46 -0.73
N LEU A 167 -6.22 22.22 -1.13
CA LEU A 167 -5.05 22.75 -0.44
C LEU A 167 -4.90 24.26 -0.67
N GLU A 168 -5.27 24.77 -1.85
CA GLU A 168 -5.29 26.20 -2.15
C GLU A 168 -6.24 26.95 -1.21
N GLU A 169 -7.49 26.51 -1.11
CA GLU A 169 -8.50 27.11 -0.23
C GLU A 169 -8.04 27.12 1.24
N VAL A 170 -7.43 26.02 1.69
CA VAL A 170 -6.88 25.92 3.04
C VAL A 170 -5.68 26.86 3.22
N PHE A 171 -4.81 26.98 2.21
CA PHE A 171 -3.63 27.82 2.26
C PHE A 171 -3.98 29.31 2.29
N GLU A 172 -4.98 29.76 1.53
CA GLU A 172 -5.43 31.16 1.53
C GLU A 172 -5.89 31.62 2.92
N VAL A 173 -6.47 30.71 3.71
CA VAL A 173 -6.98 31.02 5.06
C VAL A 173 -5.92 30.82 6.15
N GLY A 174 -5.19 29.71 6.10
CA GLY A 174 -4.32 29.25 7.20
C GLY A 174 -2.84 29.17 6.87
N GLY A 175 -2.43 29.51 5.64
CA GLY A 175 -1.07 29.35 5.13
C GLY A 175 -0.55 27.91 5.28
N ALA A 176 0.76 27.77 5.42
CA ALA A 176 1.42 26.47 5.55
C ALA A 176 0.95 25.65 6.76
N GLN A 177 0.63 26.31 7.87
CA GLN A 177 0.12 25.65 9.07
C GLN A 177 -1.29 25.09 8.85
N GLY A 178 -2.13 25.81 8.12
CA GLY A 178 -3.46 25.34 7.71
C GLY A 178 -3.38 24.07 6.87
N VAL A 179 -2.52 24.09 5.84
CA VAL A 179 -2.29 22.93 4.95
C VAL A 179 -1.82 21.71 5.74
N ARG A 180 -0.81 21.89 6.60
CA ARG A 180 -0.33 20.83 7.49
C ARG A 180 -1.45 20.25 8.35
N ALA A 181 -2.20 21.11 9.06
CA ALA A 181 -3.26 20.66 9.95
C ALA A 181 -4.40 19.94 9.21
N HIS A 182 -4.70 20.35 7.97
CA HIS A 182 -5.68 19.70 7.11
C HIS A 182 -5.23 18.29 6.71
N LEU A 183 -4.02 18.14 6.18
CA LEU A 183 -3.43 16.86 5.79
C LEU A 183 -3.34 15.89 6.98
N GLU A 184 -2.84 16.35 8.13
CA GLU A 184 -2.82 15.56 9.36
C GLU A 184 -4.25 15.15 9.80
N GLY A 185 -5.24 16.02 9.60
CA GLY A 185 -6.64 15.72 9.89
C GLY A 185 -7.19 14.57 9.04
N ILE A 186 -6.85 14.56 7.74
CA ILE A 186 -7.18 13.46 6.83
C ILE A 186 -6.47 12.17 7.28
N ALA A 187 -5.16 12.25 7.55
CA ALA A 187 -4.36 11.11 8.02
C ALA A 187 -4.97 10.48 9.29
N ARG A 188 -5.23 11.30 10.32
CA ARG A 188 -5.86 10.86 11.59
C ARG A 188 -7.21 10.19 11.34
N THR A 189 -8.05 10.78 10.49
CA THR A 189 -9.38 10.23 10.19
C THR A 189 -9.29 8.85 9.55
N ARG A 190 -8.39 8.69 8.56
CA ARG A 190 -8.21 7.43 7.84
C ARG A 190 -7.55 6.36 8.71
N ALA A 191 -6.61 6.76 9.58
CA ALA A 191 -5.91 5.86 10.49
C ALA A 191 -6.83 5.12 11.46
N HIS A 192 -8.03 5.64 11.76
CA HIS A 192 -9.03 4.93 12.57
C HIS A 192 -9.46 3.59 11.96
N ARG A 193 -9.45 3.47 10.62
CA ARG A 193 -9.87 2.25 9.93
C ARG A 193 -8.70 1.33 9.62
N ASN A 194 -7.61 1.90 9.12
CA ASN A 194 -6.38 1.17 8.82
C ASN A 194 -5.21 2.14 8.96
N LYS A 195 -4.46 1.99 10.06
CA LYS A 195 -3.30 2.83 10.34
C LYS A 195 -2.19 2.68 9.30
N ASN A 196 -2.11 1.55 8.59
CA ASN A 196 -1.09 1.26 7.57
C ASN A 196 -1.64 1.32 6.14
N SER A 197 -2.70 2.09 5.91
CA SER A 197 -3.11 2.46 4.55
C SER A 197 -2.06 3.37 3.91
N TRP A 198 -1.81 3.17 2.61
CA TRP A 198 -0.91 4.02 1.83
C TRP A 198 -1.33 5.50 1.88
N MET A 199 -2.63 5.79 1.93
CA MET A 199 -3.13 7.17 2.05
C MET A 199 -2.70 7.81 3.38
N VAL A 200 -2.71 7.06 4.48
CA VAL A 200 -2.27 7.59 5.78
C VAL A 200 -0.79 7.95 5.70
N ALA A 201 0.04 7.06 5.15
CA ALA A 201 1.46 7.32 4.95
C ALA A 201 1.71 8.52 4.02
N LEU A 202 0.96 8.63 2.92
CA LEU A 202 1.06 9.76 2.00
C LEU A 202 0.74 11.09 2.70
N TYR A 203 -0.42 11.20 3.35
CA TYR A 203 -0.84 12.46 3.95
C TYR A 203 0.06 12.89 5.13
N GLU A 204 0.58 11.94 5.90
CA GLU A 204 1.61 12.23 6.92
C GLU A 204 2.88 12.80 6.28
N ALA A 205 3.40 12.16 5.23
CA ALA A 205 4.60 12.63 4.53
C ALA A 205 4.44 14.04 3.95
N LEU A 206 3.29 14.32 3.32
CA LEU A 206 2.98 15.64 2.76
C LEU A 206 2.85 16.71 3.85
N ALA A 207 2.25 16.36 5.00
CA ALA A 207 2.09 17.28 6.13
C ALA A 207 3.43 17.65 6.78
N GLU A 208 4.36 16.70 6.84
CA GLU A 208 5.70 16.89 7.38
C GLU A 208 6.59 17.73 6.44
N HIS A 209 6.37 17.66 5.13
CA HIS A 209 7.20 18.33 4.13
C HIS A 209 6.93 19.85 4.04
N SER A 210 7.91 20.64 4.50
CA SER A 210 7.78 22.10 4.68
C SER A 210 7.52 22.85 3.37
N TRP A 211 8.25 22.52 2.30
CA TRP A 211 8.05 23.14 0.98
C TRP A 211 6.67 22.85 0.41
N PHE A 212 6.19 21.60 0.58
CA PHE A 212 4.88 21.20 0.07
C PHE A 212 3.78 22.02 0.76
N CYS A 213 3.79 22.04 2.10
CA CYS A 213 2.85 22.82 2.88
C CYS A 213 2.94 24.32 2.61
N SER A 214 4.12 24.85 2.26
CA SER A 214 4.34 26.27 1.97
C SER A 214 3.91 26.71 0.58
N GLY A 215 3.29 25.81 -0.20
CA GLY A 215 2.76 26.12 -1.52
C GLY A 215 3.34 25.29 -2.66
N GLY A 216 4.31 24.40 -2.37
CA GLY A 216 4.87 23.47 -3.35
C GLY A 216 3.82 22.55 -3.99
N PHE A 217 2.69 22.30 -3.33
CA PHE A 217 1.58 21.51 -3.90
C PHE A 217 1.07 22.05 -5.25
N ARG A 218 1.14 23.36 -5.49
CA ARG A 218 0.75 23.99 -6.76
C ARG A 218 1.64 23.56 -7.92
N GLN A 219 2.90 23.26 -7.63
CA GLN A 219 3.87 22.85 -8.64
C GLN A 219 3.69 21.38 -9.01
N ILE A 220 3.24 20.57 -8.05
CA ILE A 220 2.96 19.16 -8.26
C ILE A 220 1.73 18.95 -9.15
N ALA A 221 0.68 19.76 -8.95
CA ALA A 221 -0.58 19.61 -9.68
C ALA A 221 -0.57 20.19 -11.10
N ALA A 222 0.44 20.99 -11.45
CA ALA A 222 0.61 21.59 -12.77
C ALA A 222 1.24 20.63 -13.81
N GLY A 223 1.62 19.41 -13.40
CA GLY A 223 2.27 18.38 -14.23
C GLY A 223 1.31 17.39 -14.87
#